data_AF-A0A1Y2EVW5-F1
#
_entry.id   AF-A0A1Y2EVW5-F1
#
_cell.length_a   1.000
_cell.length_b   1.000
_cell.length_c   1.000
_cell.angle_alpha   90.00
_cell.angle_beta   90.00
_cell.angle_gamma   90.00
#
_symmetry.space_group_name_H-M   'P 1'
#
loop_
_entity.id
_entity.type
_entity.pdbx_description
1 polymer ?
#
loop_
_entity_poly.entity_id
_entity_poly.type
_entity_poly.pdbx_seq_one_letter_code
_entity_poly.pdbx_strand_id
1 'polypeptide(L)'
;MSQAILNFIGWAVLPNLATSTIHNLLFKSPLSPSLPGTVGYARDRRLIYIAVVVSYLAYTVYQATSSLSPNYYTLLGVQPGDVDEKVLRRQFRKLSQIHHPDKGGDEAEFRVLRQAYDALSNPVVKFGYDRFGAAAAGWEEKTMLGMMQSGVYASLPFYVGSLIFVVGIGAIQQNAYGTYWRGLCLVGLGCIHASLVCAQSRFPIFAKIASHRVQFEHVTILQSLLVTVLSAIAQVGPVLVPQTRRDDSDEAWEQLVQMAALVRQEGSLALHLQVVPFLRGSSKMRSLMEQGARWMMRAKLDAEPEIVDAKRQANQVPGVVEQTKRTFQV
;
A
#
# COMPACT_ATOMS: atom_id res chain seq x y z
N MET A 1 7.01 19.76 -20.47
CA MET A 1 5.93 18.76 -20.34
C MET A 1 6.15 17.48 -21.18
N SER A 2 7.27 17.27 -21.88
CA SER A 2 7.44 16.12 -22.78
C SER A 2 7.99 14.83 -22.13
N GLN A 3 8.95 14.91 -21.20
CA GLN A 3 9.60 13.70 -20.67
C GLN A 3 8.75 12.93 -19.66
N ALA A 4 7.98 13.60 -18.79
CA ALA A 4 7.16 12.93 -17.78
C ALA A 4 6.03 12.11 -18.42
N ILE A 5 5.40 12.64 -19.48
CA ILE A 5 4.34 11.96 -20.23
C ILE A 5 4.92 10.80 -21.05
N LEU A 6 6.09 10.98 -21.69
CA LEU A 6 6.79 9.89 -22.38
C LEU A 6 7.20 8.76 -21.42
N ASN A 7 7.68 9.10 -20.22
CA ASN A 7 8.00 8.12 -19.19
C ASN A 7 6.73 7.39 -18.71
N PHE A 8 5.61 8.09 -18.56
CA PHE A 8 4.33 7.50 -18.18
C PHE A 8 3.75 6.57 -19.26
N ILE A 9 3.75 6.99 -20.52
CA ILE A 9 3.34 6.17 -21.66
C ILE A 9 4.27 4.96 -21.82
N GLY A 10 5.58 5.17 -21.63
CA GLY A 10 6.57 4.11 -21.54
C GLY A 10 6.17 3.10 -20.47
N TRP A 11 5.83 3.54 -19.26
CA TRP A 11 5.40 2.69 -18.15
C TRP A 11 4.10 1.90 -18.42
N ALA A 12 3.15 2.43 -19.19
CA ALA A 12 1.91 1.75 -19.52
C ALA A 12 2.06 0.68 -20.62
N VAL A 13 3.01 0.89 -21.54
CA VAL A 13 3.14 0.07 -22.76
C VAL A 13 4.34 -0.90 -22.68
N LEU A 14 5.47 -0.48 -22.09
CA LEU A 14 6.70 -1.27 -22.01
C LEU A 14 6.53 -2.64 -21.33
N PRO A 15 5.86 -2.76 -20.17
CA PRO A 15 5.77 -4.06 -19.50
C PRO A 15 5.04 -5.10 -20.35
N ASN A 16 4.00 -4.69 -21.06
CA ASN A 16 3.22 -5.56 -21.93
C ASN A 16 3.99 -5.97 -23.19
N LEU A 17 4.70 -5.03 -23.82
CA LEU A 17 5.56 -5.31 -24.98
C LEU A 17 6.78 -6.16 -24.61
N ALA A 18 7.46 -5.85 -23.49
CA ALA A 18 8.60 -6.62 -23.02
C ALA A 18 8.18 -8.05 -22.62
N THR A 19 7.01 -8.21 -22.01
CA THR A 19 6.48 -9.56 -21.72
C THR A 19 6.21 -10.34 -23.00
N SER A 20 5.63 -9.73 -24.03
CA SER A 20 5.35 -10.43 -25.28
C SER A 20 6.62 -10.80 -26.05
N THR A 21 7.63 -9.93 -26.06
CA THR A 21 8.92 -10.23 -26.70
C THR A 21 9.71 -11.30 -25.96
N ILE A 22 9.80 -11.21 -24.63
CA ILE A 22 10.48 -12.22 -23.80
C ILE A 22 9.79 -13.57 -23.89
N HIS A 23 8.46 -13.59 -23.86
CA HIS A 23 7.69 -14.82 -24.03
C HIS A 23 7.91 -15.46 -25.41
N ASN A 24 7.97 -14.65 -26.49
CA ASN A 24 8.30 -15.12 -27.84
C ASN A 24 9.74 -15.61 -28.00
N LEU A 25 10.69 -15.01 -27.26
CA LEU A 25 12.09 -15.43 -27.23
C LEU A 25 12.28 -16.73 -26.45
N LEU A 26 11.53 -16.92 -25.35
CA LEU A 26 11.54 -18.15 -24.56
C LEU A 26 11.05 -19.37 -25.35
N PHE A 27 10.10 -19.20 -26.29
CA PHE A 27 9.73 -20.27 -27.23
C PHE A 27 10.88 -20.70 -28.17
N LYS A 28 11.91 -19.88 -28.35
CA LYS A 28 13.10 -20.21 -29.15
C LYS A 28 14.23 -20.84 -28.31
N SER A 29 14.07 -20.89 -26.98
CA SER A 29 15.04 -21.40 -26.01
C SER A 29 14.63 -22.80 -25.52
N PRO A 30 15.57 -23.63 -25.03
CA PRO A 30 15.23 -24.92 -24.39
C PRO A 30 14.32 -24.80 -23.17
N LEU A 31 14.20 -23.61 -22.57
CA LEU A 31 13.23 -23.30 -21.52
C LEU A 31 11.88 -22.90 -22.16
N SER A 32 11.26 -23.82 -22.90
CA SER A 32 10.02 -23.55 -23.63
C SER A 32 8.85 -23.34 -22.65
N PRO A 33 8.14 -22.19 -22.70
CA PRO A 33 6.96 -21.96 -21.88
C PRO A 33 5.79 -22.81 -22.36
N SER A 34 4.76 -22.93 -21.53
CA SER A 34 3.57 -23.72 -21.83
C SER A 34 2.88 -23.25 -23.12
N LEU A 35 2.32 -24.18 -23.89
CA LEU A 35 1.67 -23.90 -25.18
C LEU A 35 0.46 -22.95 -25.04
N PRO A 36 0.19 -22.07 -26.02
CA PRO A 36 -0.97 -21.18 -26.03
C PRO A 36 -2.29 -21.95 -25.82
N GLY A 37 -3.14 -21.46 -24.92
CA GLY A 37 -4.44 -22.06 -24.60
C GLY A 37 -4.44 -23.03 -23.41
N THR A 38 -3.27 -23.38 -22.87
CA THR A 38 -3.17 -24.17 -21.62
C THR A 38 -3.25 -23.28 -20.38
N VAL A 39 -3.71 -23.83 -19.25
CA VAL A 39 -3.70 -23.12 -17.95
C VAL A 39 -2.27 -22.72 -17.53
N GLY A 40 -1.26 -23.45 -18.02
CA GLY A 40 0.16 -23.13 -17.84
C GLY A 40 0.59 -21.83 -18.53
N TYR A 41 0.09 -21.55 -19.75
CA TYR A 41 0.44 -20.35 -20.51
C TYR A 41 0.09 -19.05 -19.77
N ALA A 42 -1.08 -19.03 -19.12
CA ALA A 42 -1.49 -17.88 -18.31
C ALA A 42 -0.59 -17.66 -17.08
N ARG A 43 -0.12 -18.75 -16.47
CA ARG A 43 0.81 -18.71 -15.32
C ARG A 43 2.19 -18.22 -15.74
N ASP A 44 2.75 -18.80 -16.81
CA ASP A 44 4.09 -18.45 -17.32
C ASP A 44 4.15 -16.99 -17.75
N ARG A 45 3.14 -16.53 -18.50
CA ARG A 45 3.02 -15.12 -18.92
C ARG A 45 2.93 -14.17 -17.73
N ARG A 46 2.22 -14.56 -16.67
CA ARG A 46 2.09 -13.77 -15.44
C ARG A 46 3.42 -13.70 -14.68
N LEU A 47 4.15 -14.80 -14.55
CA LEU A 47 5.45 -14.81 -13.90
C LEU A 47 6.47 -13.95 -14.65
N ILE A 48 6.49 -14.04 -15.98
CA ILE A 48 7.35 -13.21 -16.83
C ILE A 48 6.99 -11.73 -16.68
N TYR A 49 5.70 -11.39 -16.71
CA TYR A 49 5.24 -10.02 -16.50
C TYR A 49 5.71 -9.47 -15.14
N ILE A 50 5.53 -10.24 -14.06
CA ILE A 50 5.98 -9.86 -12.72
C ILE A 50 7.51 -9.68 -12.71
N ALA A 51 8.27 -10.60 -13.31
CA ALA A 51 9.72 -10.53 -13.36
C ALA A 51 10.23 -9.29 -14.12
N VAL A 52 9.58 -8.95 -15.25
CA VAL A 52 9.88 -7.74 -16.02
C VAL A 52 9.62 -6.49 -15.19
N VAL A 53 8.45 -6.41 -14.54
CA VAL A 53 8.07 -5.26 -13.71
C VAL A 53 9.03 -5.12 -12.52
N VAL A 54 9.36 -6.22 -11.82
CA VAL A 54 10.31 -6.20 -10.70
C VAL A 54 11.72 -5.79 -11.15
N SER A 55 12.19 -6.32 -12.28
CA SER A 55 13.51 -5.94 -12.84
C SER A 55 13.55 -4.46 -13.21
N TYR A 56 12.47 -3.95 -13.79
CA TYR A 56 12.36 -2.54 -14.13
C TYR A 56 12.24 -1.64 -12.90
N LEU A 57 11.54 -2.08 -11.85
CA LEU A 57 11.51 -1.40 -10.55
C LEU A 57 12.91 -1.36 -9.91
N ALA A 58 13.69 -2.44 -10.01
CA ALA A 58 15.07 -2.44 -9.55
C ALA A 58 15.93 -1.45 -10.36
N TYR A 59 15.72 -1.38 -11.67
CA TYR A 59 16.38 -0.41 -12.54
C TYR A 59 16.02 1.04 -12.16
N THR A 60 14.77 1.35 -11.85
CA THR A 60 14.38 2.71 -11.47
C THR A 60 14.92 3.11 -10.11
N VAL A 61 15.02 2.19 -9.14
CA VAL A 61 15.72 2.44 -7.86
C VAL A 61 17.21 2.66 -8.09
N TYR A 62 17.85 1.85 -8.94
CA TYR A 62 19.25 2.01 -9.31
C TYR A 62 19.49 3.38 -9.97
N GLN A 63 18.70 3.69 -11.01
CA GLN A 63 18.78 4.95 -11.73
C GLN A 63 18.59 6.14 -10.79
N ALA A 64 17.61 6.08 -9.89
CA ALA A 64 17.38 7.14 -8.92
C ALA A 64 18.58 7.32 -7.98
N THR A 65 19.23 6.25 -7.54
CA THR A 65 20.38 6.33 -6.63
C THR A 65 21.63 6.85 -7.35
N SER A 66 21.83 6.48 -8.62
CA SER A 66 22.95 6.92 -9.44
C SER A 66 22.78 8.32 -10.04
N SER A 67 21.56 8.83 -10.15
CA SER A 67 21.29 10.16 -10.71
C SER A 67 21.50 11.31 -9.71
N LEU A 68 21.82 11.02 -8.46
CA LEU A 68 22.09 12.06 -7.46
C LEU A 68 23.41 12.76 -7.79
N SER A 69 23.34 14.08 -7.95
CA SER A 69 24.52 14.93 -8.09
C SER A 69 25.40 14.85 -6.83
N PRO A 70 26.73 14.96 -6.96
CA PRO A 70 27.63 14.93 -5.80
C PRO A 70 27.31 16.08 -4.83
N ASN A 71 27.31 15.77 -3.54
CA ASN A 71 27.07 16.73 -2.46
C ASN A 71 28.21 17.74 -2.34
N TYR A 72 27.92 18.94 -1.82
CA TYR A 72 28.91 19.98 -1.49
C TYR A 72 29.93 19.48 -0.46
N TYR A 73 29.49 18.63 0.47
CA TYR A 73 30.38 17.94 1.41
C TYR A 73 31.38 17.01 0.71
N THR A 74 30.90 16.17 -0.21
CA THR A 74 31.76 15.27 -0.97
C THR A 74 32.70 16.01 -1.91
N LEU A 75 32.25 17.12 -2.50
CA LEU A 75 33.07 17.99 -3.35
C LEU A 75 34.22 18.65 -2.58
N LEU A 76 33.98 19.07 -1.34
CA LEU A 76 34.99 19.66 -0.48
C LEU A 76 35.81 18.62 0.32
N GLY A 77 35.49 17.33 0.19
CA GLY A 77 36.16 16.25 0.92
C GLY A 77 35.92 16.27 2.43
N VAL A 78 34.74 16.73 2.87
CA VAL A 78 34.33 16.80 4.28
C VAL A 78 33.11 15.90 4.51
N GLN A 79 33.01 15.32 5.71
CA GLN A 79 31.82 14.52 6.05
C GLN A 79 30.63 15.44 6.42
N PRO A 80 29.40 15.10 6.02
CA PRO A 80 28.20 15.84 6.44
C PRO A 80 28.03 15.83 7.97
N GLY A 81 27.61 16.96 8.54
CA GLY A 81 27.36 17.12 9.98
C GLY A 81 27.95 18.40 10.57
N ASP A 82 28.47 18.27 11.80
CA ASP A 82 29.10 19.36 12.56
C ASP A 82 30.53 19.63 12.03
N VAL A 83 30.60 20.11 10.79
CA VAL A 83 31.86 20.57 10.18
C VAL A 83 32.28 21.88 10.82
N ASP A 84 33.44 21.88 11.46
CA ASP A 84 34.10 23.09 11.96
C ASP A 84 34.48 24.01 10.79
N GLU A 85 34.13 25.29 10.89
CA GLU A 85 34.40 26.32 9.88
C GLU A 85 35.90 26.39 9.53
N LYS A 86 36.78 26.14 10.51
CA LYS A 86 38.23 26.08 10.30
C LYS A 86 38.63 24.95 9.35
N VAL A 87 38.01 23.78 9.49
CA VAL A 87 38.26 22.62 8.64
C VAL A 87 37.74 22.89 7.23
N LEU A 88 36.52 23.44 7.12
CA LEU A 88 35.91 23.83 5.85
C LEU A 88 36.81 24.81 5.08
N ARG A 89 37.24 25.89 5.73
CA ARG A 89 38.13 26.91 5.14
C ARG A 89 39.49 26.34 4.74
N ARG A 90 40.05 25.43 5.55
CA ARG A 90 41.32 24.76 5.23
C ARG A 90 41.20 23.89 3.99
N GLN A 91 40.13 23.10 3.85
CA GLN A 91 39.92 22.23 2.70
C GLN A 91 39.65 23.05 1.43
N PHE A 92 38.78 24.06 1.52
CA PHE A 92 38.53 24.98 0.42
C PHE A 92 39.83 25.62 -0.08
N ARG A 93 40.69 26.13 0.82
CA ARG A 93 41.98 26.73 0.42
C ARG A 93 42.87 25.75 -0.34
N LYS A 94 42.90 24.47 0.05
CA LYS A 94 43.68 23.44 -0.64
C LYS A 94 43.13 23.16 -2.04
N LEU A 95 41.83 22.92 -2.15
CA LEU A 95 41.18 22.61 -3.43
C LEU A 95 41.22 23.80 -4.38
N SER A 96 40.99 25.01 -3.88
CA SER A 96 41.09 26.25 -4.66
C SER A 96 42.50 26.52 -5.21
N GLN A 97 43.57 26.04 -4.55
CA GLN A 97 44.93 26.15 -5.08
C GLN A 97 45.21 25.16 -6.22
N ILE A 98 44.49 24.03 -6.26
CA ILE A 98 44.63 22.98 -7.26
C ILE A 98 43.79 23.32 -8.50
N HIS A 99 42.53 23.69 -8.30
CA HIS A 99 41.58 23.98 -9.38
C HIS A 99 41.56 25.46 -9.81
N HIS A 100 42.57 26.26 -9.45
CA HIS A 100 42.59 27.68 -9.84
C HIS A 100 42.73 27.82 -11.37
N PRO A 101 41.92 28.67 -12.04
CA PRO A 101 42.01 28.85 -13.50
C PRO A 101 43.41 29.30 -13.94
N ASP A 102 44.04 30.22 -13.20
CA ASP A 102 45.41 30.69 -13.50
C ASP A 102 46.50 29.59 -13.38
N LYS A 103 46.19 28.46 -12.76
CA LYS A 103 47.12 27.32 -12.59
C LYS A 103 46.79 26.14 -13.50
N GLY A 104 45.91 26.34 -14.48
CA GLY A 104 45.48 25.31 -15.43
C GLY A 104 44.32 24.44 -14.92
N GLY A 105 43.60 24.87 -13.88
CA GLY A 105 42.37 24.23 -13.43
C GLY A 105 41.15 24.62 -14.26
N ASP A 106 40.09 23.80 -14.20
CA ASP A 106 38.82 24.10 -14.86
C ASP A 106 38.02 25.17 -14.09
N GLU A 107 37.68 26.25 -14.78
CA GLU A 107 36.87 27.35 -14.24
C GLU A 107 35.47 26.87 -13.81
N ALA A 108 34.90 25.86 -14.48
CA ALA A 108 33.61 25.30 -14.09
C ALA A 108 33.69 24.60 -12.72
N GLU A 109 34.70 23.76 -12.51
CA GLU A 109 34.93 23.09 -11.23
C GLU A 109 35.22 24.08 -10.11
N PHE A 110 36.03 25.10 -10.39
CA PHE A 110 36.34 26.15 -9.42
C PHE A 110 35.08 26.92 -8.98
N ARG A 111 34.19 27.25 -9.91
CA ARG A 111 32.91 27.90 -9.60
C ARG A 111 32.03 27.04 -8.70
N VAL A 112 31.95 25.73 -8.97
CA VAL A 112 31.18 24.79 -8.14
C VAL A 112 31.79 24.65 -6.74
N LEU A 113 33.12 24.57 -6.63
CA LEU A 113 33.83 24.53 -5.34
C LEU A 113 33.58 25.78 -4.50
N ARG A 114 33.60 26.96 -5.15
CA ARG A 114 33.29 28.23 -4.49
C ARG A 114 31.84 28.29 -4.03
N GLN A 115 30.90 27.89 -4.88
CA GLN A 115 29.47 27.83 -4.52
C GLN A 115 29.23 26.87 -3.34
N ALA A 116 29.91 25.72 -3.31
CA ALA A 116 29.83 24.77 -2.20
C ALA A 116 30.35 25.39 -0.89
N TYR A 117 31.48 26.10 -0.93
CA TYR A 117 32.03 26.78 0.24
C TYR A 117 31.10 27.90 0.74
N ASP A 118 30.62 28.75 -0.15
CA ASP A 118 29.75 29.88 0.18
C ASP A 118 28.45 29.38 0.83
N ALA A 119 27.85 28.33 0.28
CA ALA A 119 26.64 27.72 0.81
C ALA A 119 26.83 27.09 2.21
N LEU A 120 27.96 26.40 2.44
CA LEU A 120 28.23 25.72 3.72
C LEU A 120 28.76 26.66 4.80
N SER A 121 29.35 27.80 4.43
CA SER A 121 29.89 28.79 5.37
C SER A 121 28.80 29.58 6.10
N ASN A 122 27.68 29.87 5.42
CA ASN A 122 26.56 30.58 6.04
C ASN A 122 25.61 29.59 6.72
N PRO A 123 25.33 29.74 8.04
CA PRO A 123 24.48 28.78 8.77
C PRO A 123 23.05 28.69 8.23
N VAL A 124 22.48 29.78 7.69
CA VAL A 124 21.13 29.80 7.13
C VAL A 124 21.08 29.07 5.78
N VAL A 125 22.06 29.32 4.92
CA VAL A 125 22.15 28.67 3.61
C VAL A 125 22.50 27.19 3.76
N LYS A 126 23.41 26.86 4.69
CA LYS A 126 23.72 25.48 5.09
C LYS A 126 22.46 24.75 5.56
N PHE A 127 21.66 25.37 6.43
CA PHE A 127 20.41 24.79 6.91
C PHE A 127 19.44 24.42 5.78
N GLY A 128 19.30 25.30 4.78
CA GLY A 128 18.47 25.05 3.60
C GLY A 128 19.06 23.99 2.67
N TYR A 129 20.37 24.05 2.44
CA TYR A 129 21.10 23.06 1.63
C TYR A 129 20.96 21.65 2.22
N ASP A 130 21.12 21.48 3.53
CA ASP A 130 21.04 20.17 4.18
C ASP A 130 19.67 19.51 3.99
N ARG A 131 18.59 20.31 3.91
CA ARG A 131 17.20 19.82 3.81
C ARG A 131 16.68 19.71 2.39
N PHE A 132 17.07 20.62 1.50
CA PHE A 132 16.46 20.78 0.18
C PHE A 132 17.48 20.72 -0.97
N GLY A 133 18.77 20.57 -0.67
CA GLY A 133 19.84 20.39 -1.65
C GLY A 133 20.27 21.68 -2.35
N ALA A 134 20.90 21.54 -3.53
CA ALA A 134 21.50 22.65 -4.26
C ALA A 134 20.52 23.75 -4.66
N ALA A 135 19.24 23.43 -4.87
CA ALA A 135 18.20 24.42 -5.17
C ALA A 135 18.06 25.47 -4.07
N ALA A 136 18.21 25.08 -2.80
CA ALA A 136 18.11 25.99 -1.67
C ALA A 136 19.32 26.93 -1.51
N ALA A 137 20.47 26.56 -2.10
CA ALA A 137 21.64 27.44 -2.08
C ALA A 137 21.45 28.71 -2.93
N GLY A 138 20.47 28.72 -3.85
CA GLY A 138 20.13 29.87 -4.69
C GLY A 138 18.96 30.72 -4.20
N TRP A 139 18.38 30.42 -3.04
CA TRP A 139 17.27 31.21 -2.50
C TRP A 139 17.78 32.48 -1.81
N GLU A 140 17.11 33.61 -2.02
CA GLU A 140 17.48 34.91 -1.43
C GLU A 140 17.05 35.06 0.05
N GLU A 141 16.60 33.98 0.67
CA GLU A 141 16.04 33.99 2.02
C GLU A 141 17.13 34.13 3.10
N LYS A 142 16.90 35.07 4.02
CA LYS A 142 17.85 35.39 5.11
C LYS A 142 17.53 34.69 6.42
N THR A 143 16.34 34.11 6.55
CA THR A 143 15.84 33.52 7.79
C THR A 143 15.63 32.02 7.62
N MET A 144 15.91 31.23 8.66
CA MET A 144 15.69 29.77 8.64
C MET A 144 14.22 29.41 8.34
N LEU A 145 13.26 30.14 8.90
CA LEU A 145 11.83 29.93 8.62
C LEU A 145 11.47 30.19 7.15
N GLY A 146 12.04 31.23 6.52
CA GLY A 146 11.86 31.51 5.10
C GLY A 146 12.39 30.37 4.24
N MET A 147 13.58 29.85 4.57
CA MET A 147 14.15 28.66 3.93
C MET A 147 13.23 27.44 4.07
N MET A 148 12.63 27.21 5.24
CA MET A 148 11.69 26.09 5.44
C MET A 148 10.43 26.26 4.58
N GLN A 149 9.85 27.46 4.54
CA GLN A 149 8.65 27.74 3.74
C GLN A 149 8.91 27.54 2.25
N SER A 150 9.99 28.11 1.72
CA SER A 150 10.41 27.95 0.33
C SER A 150 10.64 26.48 -0.03
N GLY A 151 11.24 25.70 0.89
CA GLY A 151 11.44 24.28 0.65
C GLY A 151 10.17 23.44 0.72
N VAL A 152 9.21 23.78 1.59
CA VAL A 152 7.88 23.15 1.59
C VAL A 152 7.20 23.42 0.24
N TYR A 153 7.16 24.67 -0.23
CA TYR A 153 6.58 25.02 -1.52
C TYR A 153 7.26 24.32 -2.69
N ALA A 154 8.60 24.21 -2.67
CA ALA A 154 9.36 23.49 -3.69
C ALA A 154 9.00 21.99 -3.76
N SER A 155 8.60 21.39 -2.63
CA SER A 155 8.21 19.98 -2.56
C SER A 155 6.75 19.69 -2.91
N LEU A 156 5.85 20.68 -2.82
CA LEU A 156 4.41 20.50 -3.07
C LEU A 156 4.08 19.91 -4.46
N PRO A 157 4.71 20.34 -5.57
CA PRO A 157 4.38 19.80 -6.89
C PRO A 157 4.57 18.29 -6.98
N PHE A 158 5.55 17.73 -6.29
CA PHE A 158 5.77 16.28 -6.23
C PHE A 158 4.59 15.54 -5.58
N TYR A 159 4.12 16.02 -4.42
CA TYR A 159 3.03 15.40 -3.69
C TYR A 159 1.68 15.59 -4.38
N VAL A 160 1.42 16.78 -4.92
CA VAL A 160 0.23 17.07 -5.72
C VAL A 160 0.21 16.19 -6.98
N GLY A 161 1.33 16.09 -7.70
CA GLY A 161 1.46 15.22 -8.85
C GLY A 161 1.26 13.74 -8.50
N SER A 162 1.82 13.29 -7.37
CA SER A 162 1.64 11.92 -6.88
C SER A 162 0.20 11.63 -6.47
N LEU A 163 -0.50 12.60 -5.86
CA LEU A 163 -1.92 12.48 -5.53
C LEU A 163 -2.78 12.37 -6.80
N ILE A 164 -2.54 13.25 -7.78
CA ILE A 164 -3.20 13.20 -9.10
C ILE A 164 -2.95 11.85 -9.76
N PHE A 165 -1.74 11.32 -9.68
CA PHE A 165 -1.40 9.99 -10.21
C PHE A 165 -2.19 8.88 -9.52
N VAL A 166 -2.27 8.88 -8.19
CA VAL A 166 -3.04 7.87 -7.43
C VAL A 166 -4.53 7.94 -7.77
N VAL A 167 -5.11 9.14 -7.84
CA VAL A 167 -6.51 9.36 -8.20
C VAL A 167 -6.76 9.00 -9.67
N GLY A 168 -5.87 9.39 -10.57
CA GLY A 168 -5.97 9.12 -12.01
C GLY A 168 -5.92 7.64 -12.33
N ILE A 169 -5.02 6.87 -11.71
CA ILE A 169 -5.02 5.40 -11.85
C ILE A 169 -6.30 4.81 -11.27
N GLY A 170 -6.78 5.30 -10.13
CA GLY A 170 -8.06 4.87 -9.55
C GLY A 170 -9.24 5.05 -10.52
N ALA A 171 -9.29 6.18 -11.23
CA ALA A 171 -10.34 6.47 -12.21
C ALA A 171 -10.25 5.59 -13.47
N ILE A 172 -9.04 5.34 -13.99
CA ILE A 172 -8.81 4.53 -15.19
C ILE A 172 -9.06 3.04 -14.90
N GLN A 173 -8.63 2.57 -13.73
CA GLN A 173 -8.59 1.14 -13.43
C GLN A 173 -9.96 0.58 -13.03
N GLN A 174 -11.00 1.41 -12.82
CA GLN A 174 -12.35 1.09 -12.32
C GLN A 174 -12.42 0.21 -11.05
N ASN A 175 -11.27 -0.23 -10.54
CA ASN A 175 -11.11 -1.13 -9.42
C ASN A 175 -10.50 -0.38 -8.24
N ALA A 176 -11.11 -0.54 -7.07
CA ALA A 176 -10.61 -0.03 -5.79
C ALA A 176 -9.29 -0.71 -5.33
N TYR A 177 -8.72 -1.60 -6.14
CA TYR A 177 -7.56 -2.40 -5.75
C TYR A 177 -6.34 -1.51 -5.49
N GLY A 178 -5.91 -1.51 -4.23
CA GLY A 178 -4.69 -0.81 -3.81
C GLY A 178 -4.84 0.71 -3.64
N THR A 179 -6.02 1.31 -3.86
CA THR A 179 -6.22 2.76 -3.63
C THR A 179 -5.89 3.15 -2.19
N TYR A 180 -6.34 2.35 -1.22
CA TYR A 180 -6.01 2.53 0.20
C TYR A 180 -4.50 2.47 0.45
N TRP A 181 -3.82 1.42 -0.02
CA TRP A 181 -2.39 1.22 0.19
C TRP A 181 -1.53 2.28 -0.50
N ARG A 182 -1.95 2.73 -1.69
CA ARG A 182 -1.29 3.83 -2.43
C ARG A 182 -1.41 5.15 -1.66
N GLY A 183 -2.61 5.46 -1.17
CA GLY A 183 -2.84 6.64 -0.32
C GLY A 183 -2.03 6.58 0.98
N LEU A 184 -1.99 5.42 1.63
CA LEU A 184 -1.22 5.20 2.86
C LEU A 184 0.29 5.41 2.63
N CYS A 185 0.84 4.90 1.52
CA CYS A 185 2.24 5.12 1.17
C CYS A 185 2.56 6.60 0.93
N LEU A 186 1.66 7.32 0.24
CA LEU A 186 1.82 8.75 -0.04
C LEU A 186 1.79 9.60 1.25
N VAL A 187 0.78 9.36 2.11
CA VAL A 187 0.66 10.04 3.40
C VAL A 187 1.85 9.69 4.31
N GLY A 188 2.21 8.41 4.38
CA GLY A 188 3.37 7.95 5.16
C GLY A 188 4.67 8.62 4.73
N LEU A 189 4.93 8.73 3.43
CA LEU A 189 6.09 9.48 2.93
C LEU A 189 5.99 10.96 3.29
N GLY A 190 4.82 11.58 3.12
CA GLY A 190 4.60 12.98 3.47
C GLY A 190 4.92 13.26 4.94
N CYS A 191 4.50 12.37 5.85
CA CYS A 191 4.85 12.45 7.26
C CYS A 191 6.36 12.31 7.51
N ILE A 192 7.03 11.35 6.85
CA ILE A 192 8.49 11.17 6.96
C ILE A 192 9.22 12.41 6.45
N HIS A 193 8.81 12.96 5.30
CA HIS A 193 9.42 14.17 4.74
C HIS A 193 9.20 15.39 5.64
N ALA A 194 7.99 15.61 6.12
CA ALA A 194 7.70 16.68 7.08
C ALA A 194 8.56 16.52 8.35
N SER A 195 8.75 15.29 8.83
CA SER A 195 9.62 15.02 9.98
C SER A 195 11.10 15.34 9.71
N LEU A 196 11.60 15.07 8.49
CA LEU A 196 12.98 15.37 8.08
C LEU A 196 13.22 16.88 7.89
N VAL A 197 12.19 17.62 7.48
CA VAL A 197 12.25 19.08 7.33
C VAL A 197 12.21 19.75 8.72
N CYS A 198 11.27 19.35 9.57
CA CYS A 198 11.04 19.97 10.88
C CYS A 198 12.09 19.61 11.93
N ALA A 199 12.62 18.39 11.89
CA ALA A 199 13.64 17.93 12.82
C ALA A 199 14.84 17.36 12.06
N GLN A 200 16.04 17.58 12.57
CA GLN A 200 17.24 16.88 12.11
C GLN A 200 17.21 15.43 12.60
N SER A 201 16.18 14.66 12.18
CA SER A 201 15.95 13.32 12.68
C SER A 201 16.95 12.35 12.04
N ARG A 202 17.82 11.80 12.88
CA ARG A 202 18.70 10.68 12.52
C ARG A 202 17.85 9.41 12.61
N PHE A 203 17.10 9.08 11.56
CA PHE A 203 16.52 7.74 11.51
C PHE A 203 17.66 6.71 11.61
N PRO A 204 17.60 5.76 12.54
CA PRO A 204 18.72 4.85 12.84
C PRO A 204 19.11 3.99 11.62
N ILE A 205 18.16 3.78 10.70
CA ILE A 205 18.36 3.05 9.45
C ILE A 205 19.29 3.84 8.51
N PHE A 206 19.04 5.14 8.32
CA PHE A 206 19.89 5.98 7.47
C PHE A 206 21.26 6.23 8.09
N ALA A 207 21.35 6.31 9.42
CA ALA A 207 22.62 6.45 10.12
C ALA A 207 23.57 5.26 9.90
N LYS A 208 23.05 4.04 9.71
CA LYS A 208 23.86 2.83 9.46
C LYS A 208 24.18 2.61 7.98
N ILE A 209 23.24 2.90 7.08
CA ILE A 209 23.36 2.55 5.66
C ILE A 209 23.98 3.69 4.83
N ALA A 210 23.79 4.95 5.26
CA ALA A 210 24.09 6.13 4.46
C ALA A 210 24.63 7.30 5.30
N SER A 211 25.59 7.03 6.19
CA SER A 211 26.21 8.06 7.04
C SER A 211 26.91 9.20 6.26
N HIS A 212 27.28 8.94 5.00
CA HIS A 212 27.91 9.92 4.11
C HIS A 212 26.90 10.82 3.36
N ARG A 213 25.60 10.59 3.55
CA ARG A 213 24.54 11.25 2.78
C ARG A 213 23.84 12.34 3.57
N VAL A 214 23.38 13.35 2.84
CA VAL A 214 22.72 14.55 3.36
C VAL A 214 21.20 14.31 3.43
N GLN A 215 20.47 15.10 4.23
CA GLN A 215 19.04 14.85 4.46
C GLN A 215 18.22 14.92 3.17
N PHE A 216 18.50 15.87 2.28
CA PHE A 216 17.80 15.99 1.00
C PHE A 216 17.96 14.75 0.11
N GLU A 217 19.12 14.08 0.14
CA GLU A 217 19.36 12.87 -0.64
C GLU A 217 18.48 11.72 -0.15
N HIS A 218 18.30 11.60 1.17
CA HIS A 218 17.36 10.63 1.74
C HIS A 218 15.93 10.90 1.28
N VAL A 219 15.52 12.17 1.23
CA VAL A 219 14.20 12.56 0.72
C VAL A 219 14.05 12.16 -0.76
N THR A 220 15.04 12.45 -1.60
CA THR A 220 15.00 12.09 -3.03
C THR A 220 14.92 10.58 -3.24
N ILE A 221 15.69 9.79 -2.49
CA ILE A 221 15.64 8.33 -2.53
C ILE A 221 14.28 7.82 -2.06
N LEU A 222 13.73 8.40 -1.00
CA LEU A 222 12.41 8.02 -0.49
C LEU A 222 11.28 8.38 -1.49
N GLN A 223 11.37 9.52 -2.16
CA GLN A 223 10.44 9.93 -3.21
C GLN A 223 10.50 8.99 -4.43
N SER A 224 11.70 8.61 -4.87
CA SER A 224 11.84 7.64 -5.95
C SER A 224 11.29 6.28 -5.56
N LEU A 225 11.61 5.80 -4.35
CA LEU A 225 11.05 4.58 -3.79
C LEU A 225 9.52 4.63 -3.74
N LEU A 226 8.92 5.74 -3.33
CA LEU A 226 7.46 5.89 -3.35
C LEU A 226 6.90 5.70 -4.77
N VAL A 227 7.46 6.38 -5.77
CA VAL A 227 7.01 6.22 -7.16
C VAL A 227 7.11 4.76 -7.60
N THR A 228 8.20 4.08 -7.26
CA THR A 228 8.35 2.64 -7.57
C THR A 228 7.30 1.78 -6.87
N VAL A 229 7.04 2.00 -5.58
CA VAL A 229 6.06 1.24 -4.80
C VAL A 229 4.64 1.50 -5.31
N LEU A 230 4.29 2.76 -5.60
CA LEU A 230 2.98 3.13 -6.16
C LEU A 230 2.75 2.45 -7.51
N SER A 231 3.75 2.48 -8.40
CA SER A 231 3.70 1.80 -9.69
C SER A 231 3.65 0.27 -9.56
N ALA A 232 4.39 -0.30 -8.62
CA ALA A 232 4.37 -1.74 -8.34
C ALA A 232 2.98 -2.21 -7.90
N ILE A 233 2.35 -1.50 -6.96
CA ILE A 233 0.99 -1.79 -6.50
C ILE A 233 -0.02 -1.61 -7.64
N ALA A 234 0.21 -0.66 -8.55
CA ALA A 234 -0.64 -0.43 -9.72
C ALA A 234 -0.61 -1.56 -10.75
N GLN A 235 0.58 -2.09 -11.05
CA GLN A 235 0.76 -3.05 -12.15
C GLN A 235 0.71 -4.50 -11.69
N VAL A 236 1.35 -4.81 -10.56
CA VAL A 236 1.47 -6.18 -10.06
C VAL A 236 0.21 -6.60 -9.31
N GLY A 237 -0.45 -5.65 -8.64
CA GLY A 237 -1.65 -5.87 -7.83
C GLY A 237 -2.80 -6.62 -8.51
N PRO A 238 -3.32 -6.13 -9.66
CA PRO A 238 -4.40 -6.79 -10.39
C PRO A 238 -4.03 -8.17 -10.91
N VAL A 239 -2.74 -8.38 -11.21
CA VAL A 239 -2.20 -9.65 -11.69
C VAL A 239 -2.11 -10.66 -10.53
N LEU A 240 -1.52 -10.24 -9.40
CA LEU A 240 -1.77 -10.62 -7.99
C LEU A 240 -3.08 -11.35 -7.72
N VAL A 241 -4.13 -10.56 -7.66
CA VAL A 241 -5.43 -10.95 -7.13
C VAL A 241 -6.45 -10.71 -8.23
N PRO A 242 -6.77 -11.75 -9.05
CA PRO A 242 -7.82 -11.65 -10.04
C PRO A 242 -9.12 -11.21 -9.33
N GLN A 243 -9.64 -10.04 -9.70
CA GLN A 243 -10.82 -9.43 -9.05
C GLN A 243 -12.13 -10.14 -9.42
N THR A 244 -12.10 -11.13 -10.31
CA THR A 244 -13.28 -11.90 -10.74
C THR A 244 -13.98 -12.65 -9.61
N ARG A 245 -13.37 -12.81 -8.43
CA ARG A 245 -14.04 -13.53 -7.32
C ARG A 245 -14.94 -12.65 -6.45
N ARG A 246 -14.87 -11.31 -6.55
CA ARG A 246 -15.60 -10.41 -5.64
C ARG A 246 -16.94 -9.94 -6.21
N ASP A 247 -16.98 -9.53 -7.48
CA ASP A 247 -18.25 -9.20 -8.15
C ASP A 247 -19.14 -10.44 -8.28
N ASP A 248 -18.60 -11.59 -8.72
CA ASP A 248 -19.36 -12.84 -8.82
C ASP A 248 -19.88 -13.31 -7.45
N SER A 249 -19.11 -13.09 -6.37
CA SER A 249 -19.57 -13.48 -5.03
C SER A 249 -20.62 -12.52 -4.50
N ASP A 250 -20.46 -11.22 -4.69
CA ASP A 250 -21.38 -10.21 -4.17
C ASP A 250 -22.70 -10.27 -4.95
N GLU A 251 -22.67 -10.48 -6.29
CA GLU A 251 -23.86 -10.80 -7.09
C GLU A 251 -24.49 -12.13 -6.68
N ALA A 252 -23.70 -13.20 -6.46
CA ALA A 252 -24.23 -14.47 -6.00
C ALA A 252 -24.85 -14.37 -4.59
N TRP A 253 -24.26 -13.57 -3.70
CA TRP A 253 -24.80 -13.30 -2.37
C TRP A 253 -26.10 -12.50 -2.46
N GLU A 254 -26.16 -11.48 -3.32
CA GLU A 254 -27.40 -10.74 -3.56
C GLU A 254 -28.49 -11.63 -4.15
N GLN A 255 -28.16 -12.48 -5.12
CA GLN A 255 -29.09 -13.47 -5.68
C GLN A 255 -29.60 -14.45 -4.61
N LEU A 256 -28.71 -14.95 -3.74
CA LEU A 256 -29.09 -15.83 -2.63
C LEU A 256 -29.99 -15.12 -1.62
N VAL A 257 -29.71 -13.85 -1.28
CA VAL A 257 -30.54 -13.05 -0.38
C VAL A 257 -31.92 -12.80 -1.00
N GLN A 258 -31.99 -12.50 -2.30
CA GLN A 258 -33.24 -12.34 -3.03
C GLN A 258 -34.04 -13.65 -3.07
N MET A 259 -33.40 -14.78 -3.36
CA MET A 259 -34.07 -16.08 -3.33
C MET A 259 -34.56 -16.45 -1.93
N ALA A 260 -33.77 -16.21 -0.89
CA ALA A 260 -34.19 -16.44 0.49
C ALA A 260 -35.39 -15.56 0.88
N ALA A 261 -35.44 -14.30 0.40
CA ALA A 261 -36.58 -13.42 0.60
C ALA A 261 -37.85 -13.94 -0.11
N LEU A 262 -37.73 -14.41 -1.35
CA LEU A 262 -38.84 -15.00 -2.11
C LEU A 262 -39.39 -16.27 -1.44
N VAL A 263 -38.51 -17.20 -1.04
CA VAL A 263 -38.90 -18.43 -0.33
C VAL A 263 -39.59 -18.11 0.99
N ARG A 264 -39.12 -17.08 1.71
CA ARG A 264 -39.76 -16.64 2.95
C ARG A 264 -41.16 -16.07 2.69
N GLN A 265 -41.32 -15.31 1.62
CA GLN A 265 -42.61 -14.75 1.21
C GLN A 265 -43.59 -15.86 0.82
N GLU A 266 -43.20 -16.80 -0.04
CA GLU A 266 -44.01 -17.95 -0.43
C GLU A 266 -44.36 -18.83 0.77
N GLY A 267 -43.40 -19.11 1.64
CA GLY A 267 -43.61 -19.88 2.87
C GLY A 267 -44.64 -19.22 3.79
N SER A 268 -44.58 -17.90 3.97
CA SER A 268 -45.55 -17.16 4.78
C SER A 268 -46.96 -17.18 4.18
N LEU A 269 -47.06 -17.13 2.84
CA LEU A 269 -48.31 -17.10 2.11
C LEU A 269 -48.96 -18.49 2.08
N ALA A 270 -48.17 -19.55 1.87
CA ALA A 270 -48.60 -20.93 1.98
C ALA A 270 -49.09 -21.25 3.40
N LEU A 271 -48.36 -20.80 4.43
CA LEU A 271 -48.79 -20.93 5.82
C LEU A 271 -50.11 -20.18 6.05
N HIS A 272 -50.23 -18.96 5.54
CA HIS A 272 -51.45 -18.18 5.68
C HIS A 272 -52.66 -18.84 4.99
N LEU A 273 -52.48 -19.40 3.79
CA LEU A 273 -53.54 -20.08 3.05
C LEU A 273 -53.91 -21.44 3.63
N GLN A 274 -52.95 -22.21 4.13
CA GLN A 274 -53.20 -23.55 4.66
C GLN A 274 -53.62 -23.54 6.13
N VAL A 275 -53.27 -22.52 6.90
CA VAL A 275 -53.52 -22.50 8.34
C VAL A 275 -54.68 -21.58 8.69
N VAL A 276 -54.77 -20.39 8.10
CA VAL A 276 -55.75 -19.38 8.53
C VAL A 276 -57.21 -19.72 8.23
N PRO A 277 -57.58 -20.42 7.15
CA PRO A 277 -58.95 -20.88 6.96
C PRO A 277 -59.40 -21.86 8.06
N PHE A 278 -58.47 -22.63 8.63
CA PHE A 278 -58.75 -23.58 9.70
C PHE A 278 -58.77 -22.95 11.09
N LEU A 279 -58.18 -21.76 11.26
CA LEU A 279 -58.25 -20.99 12.51
C LEU A 279 -59.65 -20.41 12.78
N ARG A 280 -60.49 -20.24 11.76
CA ARG A 280 -61.80 -19.59 11.89
C ARG A 280 -62.94 -20.49 12.37
N GLY A 281 -62.76 -21.80 12.55
CA GLY A 281 -63.94 -22.69 12.69
C GLY A 281 -63.82 -24.05 13.37
N SER A 282 -63.08 -24.26 14.48
CA SER A 282 -63.45 -25.27 15.50
C SER A 282 -62.54 -25.26 16.74
N SER A 283 -63.12 -25.52 17.92
CA SER A 283 -62.40 -25.74 19.19
C SER A 283 -61.41 -26.93 19.12
N LYS A 284 -61.70 -27.91 18.26
CA LYS A 284 -60.84 -29.07 17.98
C LYS A 284 -59.49 -28.67 17.39
N MET A 285 -59.44 -27.60 16.57
CA MET A 285 -58.20 -27.13 15.96
C MET A 285 -57.28 -26.39 16.94
N ARG A 286 -57.84 -25.66 17.91
CA ARG A 286 -57.05 -25.10 19.03
C ARG A 286 -56.34 -26.20 19.80
N SER A 287 -57.02 -27.31 20.06
CA SER A 287 -56.42 -28.46 20.74
C SER A 287 -55.30 -29.12 19.93
N LEU A 288 -55.43 -29.19 18.59
CA LEU A 288 -54.39 -29.70 17.69
C LEU A 288 -53.20 -28.75 17.60
N MET A 289 -53.42 -27.44 17.53
CA MET A 289 -52.35 -26.46 17.56
C MET A 289 -51.61 -26.46 18.90
N GLU A 290 -52.31 -26.57 20.02
CA GLU A 290 -51.68 -26.74 21.33
C GLU A 290 -50.91 -28.06 21.43
N GLN A 291 -51.41 -29.15 20.83
CA GLN A 291 -50.66 -30.41 20.76
C GLN A 291 -49.40 -30.28 19.89
N GLY A 292 -49.50 -29.64 18.72
CA GLY A 292 -48.37 -29.37 17.82
C GLY A 292 -47.34 -28.43 18.44
N ALA A 293 -47.79 -27.37 19.12
CA ALA A 293 -46.92 -26.45 19.86
C ALA A 293 -46.21 -27.16 21.02
N ARG A 294 -46.94 -27.98 21.79
CA ARG A 294 -46.35 -28.83 22.84
C ARG A 294 -45.36 -29.86 22.28
N TRP A 295 -45.58 -30.34 21.06
CA TRP A 295 -44.67 -31.26 20.39
C TRP A 295 -43.40 -30.54 19.93
N MET A 296 -43.50 -29.39 19.27
CA MET A 296 -42.34 -28.58 18.85
C MET A 296 -41.53 -28.06 20.03
N MET A 297 -42.21 -27.66 21.12
CA MET A 297 -41.54 -27.25 22.35
C MET A 297 -40.79 -28.43 22.98
N ARG A 298 -41.40 -29.62 23.04
CA ARG A 298 -40.71 -30.84 23.49
C ARG A 298 -39.52 -31.19 22.61
N ALA A 299 -39.67 -31.12 21.29
CA ALA A 299 -38.57 -31.38 20.36
C ALA A 299 -37.41 -30.39 20.53
N LYS A 300 -37.69 -29.11 20.81
CA LYS A 300 -36.66 -28.12 21.15
C LYS A 300 -35.99 -28.40 22.49
N LEU A 301 -36.79 -28.69 23.53
CA LEU A 301 -36.28 -29.04 24.86
C LEU A 301 -35.43 -30.32 24.81
N ASP A 302 -35.80 -31.29 23.97
CA ASP A 302 -35.05 -32.53 23.76
C ASP A 302 -33.79 -32.34 22.89
N ALA A 303 -33.72 -31.25 22.13
CA ALA A 303 -32.51 -30.86 21.39
C ALA A 303 -31.55 -30.01 22.24
N GLU A 304 -31.99 -29.49 23.39
CA GLU A 304 -31.20 -28.67 24.29
C GLU A 304 -30.27 -29.55 25.17
N PRO A 305 -28.94 -29.35 25.10
CA PRO A 305 -27.98 -30.29 25.67
C PRO A 305 -28.10 -30.42 27.21
N GLU A 306 -28.43 -29.33 27.91
CA GLU A 306 -28.59 -29.33 29.37
C GLU A 306 -29.75 -30.24 29.84
N ILE A 307 -30.83 -30.31 29.08
CA ILE A 307 -32.02 -31.12 29.40
C ILE A 307 -31.77 -32.59 29.07
N VAL A 308 -31.02 -32.86 28.00
CA VAL A 308 -30.58 -34.22 27.64
C VAL A 308 -29.67 -34.80 28.71
N ASP A 309 -28.73 -34.01 29.23
CA ASP A 309 -27.82 -34.43 30.29
C ASP A 309 -28.54 -34.61 31.64
N ALA A 310 -29.47 -33.73 31.98
CA ALA A 310 -30.34 -33.91 33.15
C ALA A 310 -31.20 -35.19 33.06
N LYS A 311 -31.75 -35.51 31.89
CA LYS A 311 -32.48 -36.78 31.64
C LYS A 311 -31.56 -38.01 31.75
N ARG A 312 -30.31 -37.92 31.31
CA ARG A 312 -29.32 -39.00 31.44
C ARG A 312 -28.96 -39.25 32.90
N GLN A 313 -28.76 -38.19 33.69
CA GLN A 313 -28.49 -38.31 35.13
C GLN A 313 -29.69 -38.89 35.89
N ALA A 314 -30.92 -38.46 35.57
CA ALA A 314 -32.13 -38.99 36.18
C ALA A 314 -32.35 -40.49 35.90
N ASN A 315 -31.94 -40.99 34.73
CA ASN A 315 -32.02 -42.42 34.38
C ASN A 315 -30.91 -43.28 34.99
N GLN A 316 -29.88 -42.69 35.60
CA GLN A 316 -28.78 -43.43 36.25
C GLN A 316 -29.02 -43.71 37.74
N VAL A 317 -30.07 -43.15 38.36
CA VAL A 317 -30.41 -43.40 39.77
C VAL A 317 -31.62 -44.36 39.84
N PRO A 318 -31.43 -45.65 40.18
CA PRO A 318 -32.54 -46.58 40.31
C PRO A 318 -33.32 -46.25 41.58
N GLY A 319 -34.53 -45.70 41.44
CA GLY A 319 -35.49 -45.51 42.54
C GLY A 319 -36.30 -44.21 42.53
N VAL A 320 -35.92 -43.20 41.75
CA VAL A 320 -36.62 -41.89 41.79
C VAL A 320 -37.85 -41.85 40.86
N VAL A 321 -37.87 -42.66 39.80
CA VAL A 321 -38.94 -42.65 38.77
C VAL A 321 -40.32 -43.04 39.33
N GLU A 322 -40.37 -43.77 40.45
CA GLU A 322 -41.62 -44.21 41.08
C GLU A 322 -42.20 -43.21 42.10
N GLN A 323 -41.37 -42.32 42.66
CA GLN A 323 -41.84 -41.28 43.58
C GLN A 323 -42.44 -40.08 42.83
N THR A 324 -41.86 -39.65 41.71
CA THR A 324 -42.37 -38.49 40.95
C THR A 324 -43.70 -38.77 40.25
N LYS A 325 -44.00 -40.03 39.92
CA LYS A 325 -45.30 -40.43 39.35
C LYS A 325 -46.46 -40.38 40.35
N ARG A 326 -46.20 -40.47 41.66
CA ARG A 326 -47.25 -40.36 42.69
C ARG A 326 -47.58 -38.93 43.08
N THR A 327 -46.65 -37.99 42.94
CA THR A 327 -46.88 -36.59 43.39
C THR A 327 -47.63 -35.73 42.36
N PHE A 328 -47.70 -36.13 41.09
CA PHE A 328 -48.38 -35.39 40.02
C PHE A 328 -49.74 -35.98 39.59
N GLN A 329 -50.30 -36.90 40.38
CA GLN A 329 -51.61 -37.52 40.13
C GLN A 329 -52.73 -37.05 41.09
N VAL A 330 -52.65 -35.78 41.54
CA VAL A 330 -53.76 -35.06 42.19
C VAL A 330 -53.97 -33.74 41.47
#